data_AF-A0A0P0VHX8-F1
#
_entry.id   AF-A0A0P0VHX8-F1
#
_cell.length_a   1.000
_cell.length_b   1.000
_cell.length_c   1.000
_cell.angle_alpha   90.00
_cell.angle_beta   90.00
_cell.angle_gamma   90.00
#
_symmetry.space_group_name_H-M   'P 1'
#
loop_
_entity.id
_entity.type
_entity.pdbx_description
1 polymer ?
#
loop_
_entity_poly.entity_id
_entity_poly.type
_entity_poly.pdbx_seq_one_letter_code
_entity_poly.pdbx_strand_id
1 'polypeptide(L)'
;MSLSRYCAYLVSSAPDLLPDHQYTTQTIAEAVLLDLRRCLHGCTSNEAAVLKLQDTAKLAIRTPSTSAPDSIHVLGVRLAEDLMKIGEAKRWEVLADFWAELMLFVTPADNAMAHVEHLTMGGELITHLWALLTHAGIVQRPSHATQSQSV
;
A
#
# COMPACT_ATOMS: atom_id res chain seq x y z
N MET A 1 6.20 12.78 -9.84
CA MET A 1 5.48 12.29 -8.64
C MET A 1 6.21 11.07 -8.09
N SER A 2 6.23 10.84 -6.78
CA SER A 2 6.70 9.55 -6.23
C SER A 2 5.61 8.49 -6.41
N LEU A 3 6.00 7.21 -6.55
CA LEU A 3 5.05 6.09 -6.62
C LEU A 3 4.14 6.05 -5.39
N SER A 4 4.67 6.35 -4.20
CA SER A 4 3.86 6.45 -2.97
C SER A 4 2.69 7.43 -3.08
N ARG A 5 2.88 8.58 -3.73
CA ARG A 5 1.81 9.57 -3.93
C ARG A 5 0.81 9.10 -4.98
N TYR A 6 1.27 8.42 -6.02
CA TYR A 6 0.40 7.82 -7.02
C TYR A 6 -0.46 6.71 -6.41
N CYS A 7 0.12 5.81 -5.61
CA CYS A 7 -0.63 4.78 -4.90
C CYS A 7 -1.65 5.39 -3.92
N ALA A 8 -1.29 6.46 -3.19
CA ALA A 8 -2.23 7.17 -2.34
C ALA A 8 -3.40 7.76 -3.14
N TYR A 9 -3.12 8.31 -4.32
CA TYR A 9 -4.15 8.78 -5.25
C TYR A 9 -5.06 7.65 -5.73
N LEU A 10 -4.51 6.50 -6.13
CA LEU A 10 -5.31 5.34 -6.54
C LEU A 10 -6.26 4.91 -5.41
N VAL A 11 -5.75 4.79 -4.18
CA VAL A 11 -6.57 4.43 -3.01
C VAL A 11 -7.67 5.47 -2.74
N SER A 12 -7.39 6.76 -2.88
CA SER A 12 -8.36 7.82 -2.54
C SER A 12 -9.33 8.17 -3.65
N SER A 13 -8.94 8.01 -4.91
CA SER A 13 -9.59 8.68 -6.05
C SER A 13 -9.82 7.79 -7.25
N ALA A 14 -9.15 6.64 -7.34
CA ALA A 14 -9.39 5.64 -8.37
C ALA A 14 -9.38 4.20 -7.79
N PRO A 15 -10.13 3.91 -6.70
CA PRO A 15 -10.09 2.61 -6.05
C PRO A 15 -10.64 1.47 -6.91
N ASP A 16 -11.39 1.79 -7.98
CA ASP A 16 -11.86 0.83 -8.99
C ASP A 16 -10.75 0.25 -9.87
N LEU A 17 -9.57 0.87 -9.90
CA LEU A 17 -8.38 0.37 -10.61
C LEU A 17 -7.51 -0.54 -9.74
N LEU A 18 -7.89 -0.75 -8.48
CA LEU A 18 -7.16 -1.60 -7.54
C LEU A 18 -7.78 -3.01 -7.50
N PRO A 19 -7.01 -4.02 -7.10
CA PRO A 19 -7.41 -5.41 -7.31
C PRO A 19 -8.44 -5.92 -6.31
N ASP A 20 -8.68 -5.20 -5.22
CA ASP A 20 -9.77 -5.50 -4.29
C ASP A 20 -10.99 -4.63 -4.63
N HIS A 21 -12.17 -5.05 -4.21
CA HIS A 21 -13.37 -4.26 -4.44
C HIS A 21 -13.18 -2.83 -3.88
N GLN A 22 -13.52 -1.81 -4.67
CA GLN A 22 -13.41 -0.40 -4.26
C GLN A 22 -13.91 -0.10 -2.84
N TYR A 23 -15.01 -0.72 -2.38
CA TYR A 23 -15.52 -0.55 -1.02
C TYR A 23 -14.56 -1.07 0.04
N THR A 24 -13.88 -2.19 -0.21
CA THR A 24 -12.86 -2.74 0.70
C THR A 24 -11.68 -1.79 0.81
N THR A 25 -11.16 -1.33 -0.32
CA THR A 25 -10.06 -0.36 -0.37
C THR A 25 -10.42 0.93 0.37
N GLN A 26 -11.61 1.49 0.08
CA GLN A 26 -12.10 2.71 0.74
C GLN A 26 -12.27 2.51 2.25
N THR A 27 -12.89 1.41 2.68
CA THR A 27 -13.11 1.11 4.11
C THR A 27 -11.79 1.00 4.86
N ILE A 28 -10.80 0.30 4.30
CA ILE A 28 -9.47 0.17 4.90
C ILE A 28 -8.79 1.55 4.95
N ALA A 29 -8.84 2.31 3.86
CA ALA A 29 -8.24 3.64 3.79
C ALA A 29 -8.84 4.61 4.81
N GLU A 30 -10.17 4.63 4.94
CA GLU A 30 -10.88 5.45 5.93
C GLU A 30 -10.51 5.08 7.36
N ALA A 31 -10.48 3.77 7.68
CA ALA A 31 -10.06 3.30 8.99
C ALA A 31 -8.62 3.75 9.33
N VAL A 32 -7.70 3.60 8.36
CA VAL A 32 -6.32 4.07 8.50
C VAL A 32 -6.24 5.58 8.69
N LEU A 33 -7.01 6.36 7.93
CA LEU A 33 -7.02 7.82 8.04
C LEU A 33 -7.60 8.29 9.37
N LEU A 34 -8.64 7.62 9.88
CA LEU A 34 -9.21 7.91 11.20
C LEU A 34 -8.21 7.62 12.32
N ASP A 35 -7.52 6.48 12.25
CA ASP A 35 -6.47 6.14 13.19
C ASP A 35 -5.31 7.15 13.17
N LEU A 36 -4.84 7.50 11.97
CA LEU A 36 -3.79 8.49 11.81
C LEU A 36 -4.23 9.87 12.30
N ARG A 37 -5.46 10.31 12.03
CA ARG A 37 -5.99 11.60 12.55
C ARG A 37 -5.99 11.64 14.07
N ARG A 38 -6.38 10.54 14.72
CA ARG A 38 -6.34 10.41 16.19
C ARG A 38 -4.90 10.46 16.70
N CYS A 39 -4.00 9.67 16.11
CA CYS A 39 -2.59 9.65 16.47
C CYS A 39 -1.93 11.02 16.27
N LEU A 40 -2.24 11.73 15.18
CA LEU A 40 -1.64 12.99 14.80
C LEU A 40 -2.36 14.23 15.36
N HIS A 41 -3.39 14.03 16.19
CA HIS A 41 -4.12 15.15 16.79
C HIS A 41 -3.17 16.09 17.57
N GLY A 42 -3.24 17.38 17.30
CA GLY A 42 -2.41 18.40 17.92
C GLY A 42 -0.99 18.55 17.34
N CYS A 43 -0.59 17.72 16.37
CA CYS A 43 0.68 17.93 15.67
C CYS A 43 0.60 19.17 14.76
N THR A 44 1.53 20.10 14.93
CA THR A 44 1.60 21.35 14.16
C THR A 44 2.68 21.34 13.07
N SER A 45 3.57 20.35 13.08
CA SER A 45 4.63 20.17 12.09
C SER A 45 4.80 18.69 11.70
N ASN A 46 5.46 18.45 10.57
CA ASN A 46 5.77 17.10 10.11
C ASN A 46 6.73 16.39 11.06
N GLU A 47 7.69 17.09 11.65
CA GLU A 47 8.63 16.55 12.63
C GLU A 47 7.89 16.09 13.89
N ALA A 48 6.96 16.92 14.40
CA ALA A 48 6.12 16.56 15.52
C ALA A 48 5.22 15.35 15.21
N ALA A 49 4.71 15.26 13.99
CA ALA A 49 3.93 14.11 13.52
C ALA A 49 4.77 12.82 13.48
N VAL A 50 5.98 12.88 12.91
CA VAL A 50 6.89 11.72 12.81
C VAL A 50 7.31 11.24 14.19
N LEU A 51 7.72 12.14 15.09
CA LEU A 51 8.09 11.79 16.46
C LEU A 51 6.93 11.12 17.20
N LYS A 52 5.72 11.69 17.07
CA LYS A 52 4.54 11.14 17.73
C LYS A 52 4.19 9.74 17.22
N LEU A 53 4.26 9.51 15.90
CA LEU A 53 4.04 8.17 15.32
C LEU A 53 5.10 7.16 15.79
N GLN A 54 6.36 7.58 15.90
CA GLN A 54 7.43 6.74 16.42
C GLN A 54 7.21 6.37 17.89
N ASP A 55 6.81 7.34 18.72
CA ASP A 55 6.54 7.10 20.14
C ASP A 55 5.34 6.18 20.35
N THR A 56 4.23 6.38 19.60
CA THR A 56 3.07 5.48 19.67
C THR A 56 3.40 4.08 19.17
N ALA A 57 4.22 3.95 18.13
CA ALA A 57 4.66 2.66 17.62
C ALA A 57 5.56 1.91 18.60
N LYS A 58 6.55 2.60 19.21
CA LYS A 58 7.42 2.02 20.24
C LYS A 58 6.63 1.57 21.46
N LEU A 59 5.62 2.35 21.87
CA LEU A 59 4.73 1.95 22.95
C LEU A 59 3.96 0.67 22.59
N ALA A 60 3.33 0.63 21.41
CA ALA A 60 2.58 -0.53 20.94
C ALA A 60 3.44 -1.80 20.83
N ILE A 61 4.70 -1.68 20.40
CA ILE A 61 5.66 -2.80 20.33
C ILE A 61 5.98 -3.35 21.73
N ARG A 62 6.12 -2.47 22.73
CA ARG A 62 6.45 -2.86 24.11
C ARG A 62 5.25 -3.42 24.87
N THR A 63 4.04 -3.10 24.45
CA THR A 63 2.79 -3.62 25.01
C THR A 63 2.03 -4.40 23.94
N PRO A 64 2.49 -5.61 23.54
CA PRO A 64 1.76 -6.41 22.57
C PRO A 64 0.35 -6.68 23.10
N SER A 65 -0.64 -6.14 22.41
CA SER A 65 -2.03 -6.56 22.57
C SER A 65 -2.17 -7.89 21.85
N THR A 66 -2.50 -8.97 22.56
CA THR A 66 -2.70 -10.29 21.94
C THR A 66 -3.94 -10.33 21.02
N SER A 67 -4.81 -9.30 21.06
CA SER A 67 -6.14 -9.35 20.43
C SER A 67 -6.29 -8.50 19.17
N ALA A 68 -5.38 -7.59 18.85
CA ALA A 68 -5.54 -6.67 17.72
C ALA A 68 -4.33 -6.71 16.78
N PRO A 69 -4.53 -6.75 15.46
CA PRO A 69 -3.45 -6.59 14.51
C PRO A 69 -2.75 -5.24 14.73
N ASP A 70 -1.45 -5.19 14.48
CA ASP A 70 -0.69 -3.95 14.56
C ASP A 70 -1.29 -2.90 13.61
N SER A 71 -1.65 -1.74 14.15
CA SER A 71 -2.13 -0.63 13.32
C SER A 71 -1.08 -0.24 12.27
N ILE A 72 -1.52 0.20 11.09
CA ILE A 72 -0.64 0.40 9.93
C ILE A 72 0.56 1.34 10.19
N HIS A 73 0.39 2.33 11.07
CA HIS A 73 1.48 3.25 11.40
C HIS A 73 2.59 2.56 12.22
N VAL A 74 2.25 1.58 13.06
CA VAL A 74 3.22 0.75 13.79
C VAL A 74 4.05 -0.06 12.80
N LEU A 75 3.40 -0.69 11.82
CA LEU A 75 4.07 -1.42 10.75
C LEU A 75 4.98 -0.51 9.93
N GLY A 76 4.51 0.71 9.60
CA GLY A 76 5.29 1.72 8.88
C GLY A 76 6.54 2.16 9.65
N VAL A 77 6.43 2.38 10.97
CA VAL A 77 7.59 2.74 11.81
C VAL A 77 8.60 1.58 11.89
N ARG A 78 8.13 0.35 12.09
CA ARG A 78 9.01 -0.83 12.10
C ARG A 78 9.77 -0.97 10.79
N LEU A 79 9.07 -0.86 9.65
CA LEU A 79 9.68 -0.89 8.33
C LEU A 79 10.72 0.22 8.17
N ALA A 80 10.42 1.44 8.62
CA ALA A 80 11.38 2.55 8.58
C ALA A 80 12.63 2.25 9.43
N GLU A 81 12.46 1.72 10.64
CA GLU A 81 13.60 1.34 11.51
C GLU A 81 14.45 0.24 10.87
N ASP A 82 13.84 -0.76 10.23
CA ASP A 82 14.55 -1.83 9.55
C ASP A 82 15.30 -1.34 8.31
N LEU A 83 14.68 -0.45 7.51
CA LEU A 83 15.37 0.23 6.41
C LEU A 83 16.55 1.06 6.92
N MET A 84 16.42 1.75 8.05
CA MET A 84 17.52 2.57 8.60
C MET A 84 18.74 1.76 9.04
N LYS A 85 18.61 0.44 9.28
CA LYS A 85 19.72 -0.45 9.62
C LYS A 85 20.58 -0.85 8.42
N ILE A 86 20.08 -0.69 7.19
CA ILE A 86 20.83 -1.02 5.97
C ILE A 86 21.42 0.25 5.33
N GLY A 87 22.49 0.06 4.54
CA GLY A 87 23.18 1.16 3.87
C GLY A 87 22.30 1.89 2.85
N GLU A 88 22.58 3.18 2.61
CA GLU A 88 21.72 4.05 1.81
C GLU A 88 21.44 3.53 0.39
N ALA A 89 22.47 3.09 -0.33
CA ALA A 89 22.30 2.51 -1.66
C ALA A 89 21.35 1.30 -1.64
N LYS A 90 21.53 0.41 -0.65
CA LYS A 90 20.69 -0.78 -0.50
C LYS A 90 19.26 -0.44 -0.08
N ARG A 91 19.06 0.61 0.74
CA ARG A 91 17.71 1.12 1.07
C ARG A 91 16.94 1.49 -0.19
N TRP A 92 17.55 2.26 -1.08
CA TRP A 92 16.90 2.72 -2.30
C TRP A 92 16.65 1.58 -3.28
N GLU A 93 17.57 0.62 -3.38
CA GLU A 93 17.37 -0.62 -4.15
C GLU A 93 16.13 -1.38 -3.65
N VAL A 94 16.05 -1.67 -2.34
CA VAL A 94 14.90 -2.37 -1.73
C VAL A 94 13.58 -1.62 -1.95
N LEU A 95 13.60 -0.29 -1.79
CA LEU A 95 12.40 0.52 -2.04
C LEU A 95 12.00 0.51 -3.52
N ALA A 96 12.95 0.59 -4.44
CA ALA A 96 12.68 0.55 -5.87
C ALA A 96 12.04 -0.78 -6.29
N ASP A 97 12.62 -1.90 -5.84
CA ASP A 97 12.11 -3.25 -6.10
C ASP A 97 10.70 -3.41 -5.52
N PHE A 98 10.50 -3.02 -4.25
CA PHE A 98 9.20 -3.08 -3.60
C PHE A 98 8.12 -2.32 -4.36
N TRP A 99 8.38 -1.08 -4.77
CA TRP A 99 7.37 -0.29 -5.48
C TRP A 99 7.13 -0.80 -6.91
N ALA A 100 8.14 -1.31 -7.60
CA ALA A 100 7.98 -1.93 -8.91
C ALA A 100 7.13 -3.20 -8.81
N GLU A 101 7.44 -4.08 -7.86
CA GLU A 101 6.68 -5.30 -7.59
C GLU A 101 5.24 -4.98 -7.16
N LEU A 102 5.04 -3.99 -6.27
CA LEU A 102 3.70 -3.56 -5.88
C LEU A 102 2.88 -3.09 -7.07
N MET A 103 3.48 -2.29 -7.97
CA MET A 103 2.79 -1.84 -9.18
C MET A 103 2.41 -3.00 -10.08
N LEU A 104 3.31 -3.94 -10.31
CA LEU A 104 2.99 -5.15 -11.08
C LEU A 104 1.98 -6.05 -10.40
N PHE A 105 1.93 -6.07 -9.06
CA PHE A 105 0.97 -6.86 -8.29
C PHE A 105 -0.44 -6.26 -8.32
N VAL A 106 -0.58 -4.94 -8.17
CA VAL A 106 -1.92 -4.29 -8.15
C VAL A 106 -2.47 -4.05 -9.54
N THR A 107 -1.62 -4.06 -10.57
CA THR A 107 -2.03 -3.76 -11.95
C THR A 107 -3.02 -4.79 -12.52
N PRO A 108 -2.82 -6.12 -12.38
CA PRO A 108 -3.86 -7.10 -12.69
C PRO A 108 -5.00 -6.97 -11.66
N ALA A 109 -5.91 -6.02 -11.90
CA ALA A 109 -7.12 -5.87 -11.12
C ALA A 109 -8.28 -6.64 -11.77
N ASP A 110 -9.24 -7.05 -10.94
CA ASP A 110 -10.41 -7.81 -11.37
C ASP A 110 -11.36 -6.97 -12.25
N ASN A 111 -11.22 -5.64 -12.24
CA ASN A 111 -12.09 -4.71 -12.94
C ASN A 111 -11.50 -4.25 -14.29
N ALA A 112 -11.44 -5.17 -15.25
CA ALA A 112 -11.03 -4.86 -16.63
C ALA A 112 -11.84 -3.72 -17.26
N MET A 113 -13.13 -3.58 -16.91
CA MET A 113 -13.98 -2.50 -17.42
C MET A 113 -13.48 -1.13 -16.97
N ALA A 114 -13.15 -0.96 -15.69
CA ALA A 114 -12.60 0.29 -15.19
C ALA A 114 -11.28 0.66 -15.90
N HIS A 115 -10.40 -0.31 -16.14
CA HIS A 115 -9.18 -0.06 -16.90
C HIS A 115 -9.47 0.42 -18.33
N VAL A 116 -10.40 -0.23 -19.04
CA VAL A 116 -10.79 0.14 -20.41
C VAL A 116 -11.41 1.54 -20.43
N GLU A 117 -12.34 1.83 -19.52
CA GLU A 117 -12.97 3.16 -19.42
C GLU A 117 -11.93 4.27 -19.21
N HIS A 118 -10.98 4.08 -18.29
CA HIS A 118 -9.90 5.06 -18.09
C HIS A 118 -8.99 5.20 -19.31
N LEU A 119 -8.70 4.11 -20.04
CA LEU A 119 -7.94 4.17 -21.30
C LEU A 119 -8.65 5.02 -22.36
N THR A 120 -9.99 4.96 -22.45
CA THR A 120 -10.74 5.81 -23.40
C THR A 120 -10.62 7.31 -23.11
N MET A 121 -10.24 7.67 -21.88
CA MET A 121 -10.03 9.05 -21.45
C MET A 121 -8.56 9.49 -21.51
N GLY A 122 -7.70 8.72 -22.19
CA GLY A 122 -6.26 8.98 -22.33
C GLY A 122 -5.38 8.08 -21.47
N GLY A 123 -5.96 7.36 -20.51
CA GLY A 123 -5.26 6.41 -19.66
C GLY A 123 -4.33 7.04 -18.62
N GLU A 124 -3.93 6.21 -17.67
CA GLU A 124 -2.94 6.51 -16.64
C GLU A 124 -1.92 5.38 -16.52
N LEU A 125 -0.87 5.56 -15.71
CA LEU A 125 0.21 4.58 -15.56
C LEU A 125 -0.31 3.14 -15.32
N ILE A 126 -1.20 2.94 -14.33
CA ILE A 126 -1.73 1.60 -14.02
C ILE A 126 -2.51 0.98 -15.17
N THR A 127 -3.24 1.78 -15.97
CA THR A 127 -4.01 1.29 -17.11
C THR A 127 -3.12 0.86 -18.28
N HIS A 128 -1.99 1.56 -18.48
CA HIS A 128 -1.01 1.17 -19.48
C HIS A 128 -0.26 -0.10 -19.07
N LEU A 129 0.11 -0.21 -17.78
CA LEU A 129 0.67 -1.45 -17.25
C LEU A 129 -0.32 -2.60 -17.40
N TRP A 130 -1.61 -2.38 -17.14
CA TRP A 130 -2.65 -3.39 -17.29
C TRP A 130 -2.78 -3.87 -18.73
N ALA A 131 -2.78 -2.94 -19.70
CA ALA A 131 -2.82 -3.29 -21.12
C ALA A 131 -1.59 -4.12 -21.56
N LEU A 132 -0.39 -3.75 -21.09
CA LEU A 132 0.84 -4.49 -21.38
C LEU A 132 0.84 -5.89 -20.76
N LEU A 133 0.45 -6.01 -19.49
CA LEU A 133 0.35 -7.29 -18.80
C LEU A 133 -0.71 -8.20 -19.45
N THR A 134 -1.86 -7.63 -19.83
CA THR A 134 -2.92 -8.36 -20.55
C THR A 134 -2.44 -8.86 -21.90
N HIS A 135 -1.71 -8.03 -22.65
CA HIS A 135 -1.10 -8.44 -23.92
C HIS A 135 -0.05 -9.55 -23.72
N ALA A 136 0.67 -9.55 -22.60
CA ALA A 136 1.61 -10.61 -22.24
C ALA A 136 0.95 -11.89 -21.68
N GLY A 137 -0.39 -11.92 -21.56
CA GLY A 137 -1.13 -13.03 -20.98
C GLY A 137 -1.13 -13.09 -19.44
N ILE A 138 -0.66 -12.03 -18.77
CA ILE A 138 -0.60 -11.90 -17.32
C ILE A 138 -1.86 -11.15 -16.85
N VAL A 139 -2.96 -11.89 -16.69
CA VAL A 139 -4.28 -11.29 -16.39
C VAL A 139 -4.68 -11.43 -14.92
N GLN A 140 -4.04 -12.34 -14.18
CA GLN A 140 -4.40 -12.65 -12.80
C GLN A 140 -3.20 -12.50 -11.87
N ARG A 141 -3.49 -12.07 -10.63
CA ARG A 141 -2.53 -12.14 -9.54
C ARG A 141 -2.25 -13.60 -9.18
N PRO A 142 -1.04 -13.93 -8.70
CA PRO A 142 -0.80 -15.23 -8.07
C PRO A 142 -1.81 -15.42 -6.94
N SER A 143 -2.67 -16.44 -7.04
CA SER A 143 -3.52 -16.80 -5.93
C SER A 143 -2.64 -17.39 -4.83
N HIS A 144 -2.81 -16.90 -3.60
CA HIS A 144 -2.30 -17.62 -2.43
C HIS A 144 -3.21 -18.84 -2.24
N ALA A 145 -3.13 -19.81 -3.15
CA ALA A 145 -3.76 -21.10 -2.95
C ALA A 145 -3.18 -21.64 -1.64
N THR A 146 -3.99 -21.63 -0.59
CA THR A 146 -3.71 -22.29 0.68
C THR A 146 -3.07 -23.62 0.33
N GLN A 147 -1.79 -23.78 0.65
CA GLN A 147 -1.18 -25.10 0.65
C GLN A 147 -1.97 -25.90 1.68
N SER A 148 -3.04 -26.57 1.23
CA SER A 148 -3.60 -27.70 1.94
C SER A 148 -2.44 -28.68 2.04
N GLN A 149 -1.83 -28.69 3.22
CA GLN A 149 -0.95 -29.76 3.64
C GLN A 149 -1.75 -31.06 3.48
N SER A 150 -1.47 -31.76 2.40
CA SER A 150 -1.83 -33.14 2.23
C SER A 150 -0.85 -33.95 3.08
N VAL A 151 -1.39 -34.50 4.16
CA VAL A 151 -0.90 -35.61 5.00
C VAL A 151 0.28 -35.28 5.93
#